data_AF-A0A820N8A1-F1
#
_entry.id   AF-A0A820N8A1-F1
#
_cell.length_a   1.000
_cell.length_b   1.000
_cell.length_c   1.000
_cell.angle_alpha   90.00
_cell.angle_beta   90.00
_cell.angle_gamma   90.00
#
_symmetry.space_group_name_H-M   'P 1'
#
loop_
_entity.id
_entity.type
_entity.pdbx_description
1 polymer ?
#
loop_
_entity_poly.entity_id
_entity_poly.type
_entity_poly.pdbx_seq_one_letter_code
_entity_poly.pdbx_strand_id
1 'polypeptide(L)'
;MVEELLFNDKPIEICDDCWIAVKCQSDIYDRFDPRCFIHCFKRTCKEIINQSYPDILPVPAGTIVFGHIFFIYTKEDMIKSNARSISPNYVCYNDQLCDEFYPNKLLISFNNATCRRPADFPLKL
;
A
#
# COMPACT_ATOMS: atom_id res chain seq x y z
N MET A 1 -3.69 10.23 8.69
CA MET A 1 -2.89 11.38 8.22
C MET A 1 -1.81 10.98 7.20
N VAL A 2 -0.79 10.16 7.52
CA VAL A 2 0.23 9.76 6.50
C VAL A 2 -0.33 8.74 5.49
N GLU A 3 -1.01 7.69 5.95
CA GLU A 3 -1.61 6.68 5.06
C GLU A 3 -2.66 7.29 4.11
N GLU A 4 -3.49 8.22 4.60
CA GLU A 4 -4.44 8.95 3.75
C GLU A 4 -3.73 9.70 2.61
N LEU A 5 -2.56 10.30 2.87
CA LEU A 5 -1.76 10.94 1.82
C LEU A 5 -1.28 9.90 0.82
N LEU A 6 -0.70 8.77 1.26
CA LEU A 6 -0.19 7.72 0.38
C LEU A 6 -1.26 7.13 -0.54
N PHE A 7 -2.47 6.92 -0.03
CA PHE A 7 -3.56 6.31 -0.80
C PHE A 7 -4.41 7.33 -1.57
N ASN A 8 -4.09 8.63 -1.50
CA ASN A 8 -4.75 9.61 -2.36
C ASN A 8 -4.38 9.43 -3.83
N ASP A 9 -3.21 8.89 -4.13
CA ASP A 9 -2.78 8.63 -5.50
C ASP A 9 -3.05 7.19 -5.91
N LYS A 10 -4.05 7.03 -6.79
CA LYS A 10 -4.55 5.76 -7.29
C LYS A 10 -3.70 5.30 -8.48
N PRO A 11 -3.26 4.03 -8.53
CA PRO A 11 -2.62 3.48 -9.73
C PRO A 11 -3.54 3.60 -10.96
N ILE A 12 -2.96 3.90 -12.13
CA ILE A 12 -3.71 4.18 -13.35
C ILE A 12 -4.53 2.95 -13.78
N GLU A 13 -3.99 1.76 -13.56
CA GLU A 13 -4.56 0.47 -13.96
C GLU A 13 -5.77 0.04 -13.11
N ILE A 14 -6.03 0.74 -11.99
CA ILE A 14 -7.06 0.36 -11.03
C ILE A 14 -8.28 1.24 -11.20
N CYS A 15 -9.47 0.66 -11.29
CA CYS A 15 -10.71 1.42 -11.43
C CYS A 15 -11.05 2.24 -10.16
N ASP A 16 -11.83 3.30 -10.27
CA ASP A 16 -12.15 4.16 -9.11
C ASP A 16 -12.91 3.38 -8.01
N ASP A 17 -13.93 2.62 -8.39
CA ASP A 17 -14.71 1.76 -7.49
C ASP A 17 -13.85 0.71 -6.80
N CYS A 18 -12.88 0.17 -7.55
CA CYS A 18 -11.88 -0.75 -7.06
C CYS A 18 -11.10 -0.04 -5.93
N TRP A 19 -10.54 1.15 -6.22
CA TRP A 19 -9.71 1.91 -5.28
C TRP A 19 -10.44 2.29 -4.00
N ILE A 20 -11.73 2.60 -4.10
CA ILE A 20 -12.59 2.79 -2.93
C ILE A 20 -12.62 1.53 -2.08
N ALA A 21 -12.76 0.33 -2.66
CA ALA A 21 -12.75 -0.92 -1.91
C ALA A 21 -11.44 -1.13 -1.13
N VAL A 22 -10.29 -0.74 -1.69
CA VAL A 22 -9.02 -0.75 -0.97
C VAL A 22 -9.00 0.23 0.19
N LYS A 23 -9.43 1.47 -0.02
CA LYS A 23 -9.47 2.48 1.05
C LYS A 23 -10.40 2.05 2.18
N CYS A 24 -11.53 1.44 1.85
CA CYS A 24 -12.49 0.92 2.81
C CYS A 24 -11.96 -0.31 3.55
N GLN A 25 -11.26 -1.23 2.86
CA GLN A 25 -10.65 -2.40 3.49
C GLN A 25 -9.48 -2.04 4.40
N SER A 26 -8.81 -0.92 4.11
CA SER A 26 -7.63 -0.44 4.84
C SER A 26 -7.98 0.58 5.93
N ASP A 27 -9.27 0.76 6.25
CA ASP A 27 -9.79 1.76 7.20
C ASP A 27 -9.31 3.21 6.93
N ILE A 28 -8.93 3.51 5.69
CA ILE A 28 -8.54 4.86 5.23
C ILE A 28 -9.78 5.73 5.06
N TYR A 29 -10.86 5.13 4.55
CA TYR A 29 -12.19 5.69 4.72
C TYR A 29 -12.80 5.09 5.98
N ASP A 30 -13.54 5.92 6.71
CA ASP A 30 -14.38 5.42 7.79
C ASP A 30 -15.31 4.34 7.23
N ARG A 31 -15.49 3.23 7.94
CA ARG A 31 -16.42 2.14 7.57
C ARG A 31 -17.85 2.64 7.32
N PHE A 32 -18.24 3.76 7.90
CA PHE A 32 -19.54 4.41 7.73
C PHE A 32 -19.56 5.44 6.59
N ASP A 33 -18.43 5.63 5.89
CA ASP A 33 -18.40 6.43 4.69
C ASP A 33 -19.39 5.88 3.66
N PRO A 34 -20.27 6.71 3.08
CA PRO A 34 -21.27 6.26 2.11
C PRO A 34 -20.67 5.51 0.93
N ARG A 35 -19.43 5.83 0.52
CA ARG A 35 -18.72 5.11 -0.54
C ARG A 35 -18.41 3.68 -0.12
N CYS A 36 -17.94 3.48 1.11
CA CYS A 36 -17.73 2.13 1.64
C CYS A 36 -19.03 1.35 1.75
N PHE A 37 -20.11 1.99 2.17
CA PHE A 37 -21.42 1.34 2.17
C PHE A 37 -21.85 0.93 0.75
N ILE A 38 -21.79 1.82 -0.23
CA ILE A 38 -22.23 1.52 -1.61
C ILE A 38 -21.41 0.40 -2.24
N HIS A 39 -20.08 0.47 -2.12
CA HIS A 39 -19.18 -0.45 -2.82
C HIS A 39 -18.97 -1.76 -2.06
N CYS A 40 -18.89 -1.72 -0.73
CA CYS A 40 -18.55 -2.90 0.08
C CYS A 40 -19.74 -3.63 0.71
N PHE A 41 -20.94 -3.04 0.72
CA PHE A 41 -22.13 -3.70 1.27
C PHE A 41 -22.79 -4.65 0.26
N LYS A 42 -22.91 -4.24 -1.01
CA LYS A 42 -23.48 -5.09 -2.08
C LYS A 42 -22.58 -6.26 -2.46
N ARG A 43 -21.27 -6.07 -2.28
CA ARG A 43 -20.21 -7.02 -2.57
C ARG A 43 -19.09 -6.75 -1.57
N THR A 44 -18.56 -7.76 -0.88
CA THR A 44 -17.53 -7.48 0.14
C THR A 44 -16.31 -6.77 -0.49
N CYS A 45 -15.70 -5.80 0.19
CA CYS A 45 -14.49 -5.13 -0.34
C CYS A 45 -13.43 -6.17 -0.74
N LYS A 46 -13.31 -7.25 0.06
CA LYS A 46 -12.41 -8.38 -0.15
C LYS A 46 -12.63 -9.06 -1.51
N GLU A 47 -13.87 -9.25 -1.94
CA GLU A 47 -14.17 -9.83 -3.26
C GLU A 47 -13.80 -8.89 -4.41
N ILE A 48 -14.08 -7.59 -4.26
CA ILE A 48 -13.70 -6.58 -5.26
C ILE A 48 -12.18 -6.57 -5.42
N ILE A 49 -11.46 -6.57 -4.30
CA ILE A 49 -10.00 -6.63 -4.26
C ILE A 49 -9.50 -7.91 -4.93
N ASN A 50 -10.05 -9.06 -4.56
CA ASN A 50 -9.59 -10.35 -5.09
C ASN A 50 -9.71 -10.46 -6.62
N GLN A 51 -10.75 -9.87 -7.21
CA GLN A 51 -11.00 -9.98 -8.64
C GLN A 51 -10.35 -8.90 -9.50
N SER A 52 -10.17 -7.70 -8.95
CA SER A 52 -9.84 -6.52 -9.76
C SER A 52 -8.41 -6.05 -9.59
N TYR A 53 -7.63 -6.68 -8.69
CA TYR A 53 -6.30 -6.22 -8.32
C TYR A 53 -5.18 -7.17 -8.73
N PRO A 54 -4.01 -6.62 -9.11
CA PRO A 54 -2.78 -7.38 -9.19
C PRO A 54 -2.41 -7.96 -7.82
N ASP A 55 -1.59 -8.99 -7.81
CA ASP A 55 -1.12 -9.62 -6.56
C ASP A 55 -0.23 -8.67 -5.72
N ILE A 56 0.39 -7.69 -6.38
CA ILE A 56 1.29 -6.70 -5.81
C ILE A 56 0.75 -5.31 -6.15
N LEU A 57 0.63 -4.46 -5.13
CA LEU A 57 0.12 -3.12 -5.24
C LEU A 57 1.17 -2.11 -4.73
N PRO A 58 1.80 -1.33 -5.62
CA PRO A 58 2.67 -0.22 -5.23
C PRO A 58 1.83 1.01 -4.84
N VAL A 59 2.12 1.62 -3.70
CA VAL A 59 1.43 2.82 -3.16
C VAL A 59 2.47 3.75 -2.52
N PRO A 60 2.41 5.08 -2.70
CA PRO A 60 1.55 5.79 -3.63
C PRO A 60 1.89 5.44 -5.08
N ALA A 61 0.91 5.57 -5.98
CA ALA A 61 1.15 5.39 -7.41
C ALA A 61 2.11 6.44 -7.99
N GLY A 62 2.17 7.61 -7.36
CA GLY A 62 3.04 8.72 -7.71
C GLY A 62 3.60 9.42 -6.47
N THR A 63 4.20 10.59 -6.67
CA THR A 63 5.29 11.08 -5.82
C THR A 63 4.79 12.01 -4.72
N ILE A 64 4.16 11.47 -3.68
CA ILE A 64 3.45 12.33 -2.71
C ILE A 64 4.39 12.98 -1.67
N VAL A 65 5.61 12.48 -1.43
CA VAL A 65 6.54 13.17 -0.51
C VAL A 65 8.03 13.06 -0.89
N PHE A 66 8.48 11.93 -1.46
CA PHE A 66 9.91 11.75 -1.75
C PHE A 66 10.27 11.38 -3.18
N GLY A 67 9.33 11.22 -4.12
CA GLY A 67 9.72 11.03 -5.53
C GLY A 67 10.27 9.65 -5.88
N HIS A 68 10.98 9.03 -4.95
CA HIS A 68 11.73 7.79 -5.12
C HIS A 68 11.32 6.71 -4.12
N ILE A 69 10.45 7.01 -3.16
CA ILE A 69 9.97 6.06 -2.14
C ILE A 69 8.53 5.64 -2.45
N PHE A 70 8.29 4.33 -2.49
CA PHE A 70 6.95 3.74 -2.55
C PHE A 70 6.91 2.45 -1.72
N PHE A 71 5.70 2.02 -1.40
CA PHE A 71 5.41 0.87 -0.56
C PHE A 71 4.75 -0.22 -1.37
N ILE A 72 5.11 -1.47 -1.13
CA ILE A 72 4.49 -2.63 -1.74
C ILE A 72 3.55 -3.28 -0.74
N TYR A 73 2.31 -3.50 -1.17
CA TYR A 73 1.29 -4.28 -0.47
C TYR A 73 0.95 -5.52 -1.29
N THR A 74 0.77 -6.67 -0.64
CA THR A 74 0.25 -7.86 -1.31
C THR A 74 -1.27 -7.91 -1.19
N LYS A 75 -1.92 -8.37 -2.26
CA LYS A 75 -3.37 -8.60 -2.28
C LYS A 75 -3.81 -9.53 -1.15
N GLU A 76 -3.02 -10.57 -0.88
CA GLU A 76 -3.29 -11.54 0.18
C GLU A 76 -3.35 -10.87 1.56
N ASP A 77 -2.36 -10.03 1.90
CA ASP A 77 -2.33 -9.36 3.19
C ASP A 77 -3.41 -8.29 3.31
N MET A 78 -3.76 -7.61 2.21
CA MET A 78 -4.87 -6.66 2.18
C MET A 78 -6.22 -7.33 2.47
N ILE A 79 -6.44 -8.53 1.92
CA ILE A 79 -7.68 -9.30 2.15
C ILE A 79 -7.71 -9.90 3.56
N LYS A 80 -6.57 -10.38 4.05
CA LYS A 80 -6.46 -11.00 5.38
C LYS A 80 -6.49 -9.98 6.52
N SER A 81 -6.03 -8.75 6.28
CA SER A 81 -6.02 -7.73 7.31
C SER A 81 -7.43 -7.45 7.80
N ASN A 82 -7.65 -7.69 9.10
CA ASN A 82 -8.79 -7.18 9.86
C ASN A 82 -8.34 -6.02 10.77
N ALA A 83 -7.11 -5.52 10.58
CA ALA A 83 -6.51 -4.48 11.38
C ALA A 83 -6.89 -3.10 10.82
N ARG A 84 -6.92 -2.10 11.71
CA ARG A 84 -7.23 -0.69 11.38
C ARG A 84 -6.20 0.01 10.48
N SER A 85 -5.10 -0.66 10.19
CA SER A 85 -4.03 -0.18 9.31
C SER A 85 -3.33 -1.41 8.72
N ILE A 86 -2.94 -1.28 7.46
CA ILE A 86 -2.22 -2.32 6.73
C ILE A 86 -0.76 -1.89 6.68
N SER A 87 0.11 -2.70 7.28
CA SER A 87 1.55 -2.50 7.15
C SER A 87 2.00 -2.93 5.75
N PRO A 88 2.87 -2.15 5.07
CA PRO A 88 3.42 -2.56 3.79
C PRO A 88 4.32 -3.78 3.95
N ASN A 89 4.36 -4.62 2.92
CA ASN A 89 5.27 -5.76 2.86
C ASN A 89 6.71 -5.32 2.63
N TYR A 90 6.88 -4.30 1.78
CA TYR A 90 8.17 -3.72 1.48
C TYR A 90 8.08 -2.20 1.38
N VAL A 91 9.19 -1.55 1.73
CA VAL A 91 9.48 -0.16 1.44
C VAL A 91 10.55 -0.16 0.33
N CYS A 92 10.23 0.44 -0.80
CA CYS A 92 11.08 0.53 -1.97
C CYS A 92 11.57 1.95 -2.18
N TYR A 93 12.84 2.11 -2.51
CA TYR A 93 13.51 3.40 -2.61
C TYR A 93 14.66 3.36 -3.63
N ASN A 94 15.10 4.53 -4.09
CA ASN A 94 16.35 4.66 -4.84
C ASN A 94 17.54 4.65 -3.88
N ASP A 95 18.42 3.67 -4.00
CA ASP A 95 19.57 3.47 -3.11
C ASP A 95 20.68 4.52 -3.27
N GLN A 96 20.66 5.30 -4.35
CA GLN A 96 21.53 6.46 -4.52
C GLN A 96 21.06 7.67 -3.71
N LEU A 97 19.80 7.67 -3.25
CA LEU A 97 19.17 8.78 -2.54
C LEU A 97 18.90 8.48 -1.06
N CYS A 98 19.07 7.23 -0.64
CA CYS A 98 18.89 6.81 0.76
C CYS A 98 20.05 5.91 1.21
N ASP A 99 20.64 6.23 2.36
CA ASP A 99 21.74 5.53 3.00
C ASP A 99 21.40 5.13 4.45
N GLU A 100 22.40 4.71 5.23
CA GLU A 100 22.30 4.36 6.66
C GLU A 100 21.40 3.17 7.05
N PHE A 101 21.18 2.20 6.16
CA PHE A 101 20.44 0.98 6.51
C PHE A 101 21.31 -0.10 7.16
N TYR A 102 20.70 -0.97 7.97
CA TYR A 102 21.41 -2.14 8.52
C TYR A 102 22.02 -2.99 7.38
N PRO A 103 23.32 -3.35 7.49
CA PRO A 103 23.97 -4.24 6.54
C PRO A 103 23.43 -5.67 6.67
N ASN A 104 23.66 -6.50 5.64
CA ASN A 104 23.34 -7.94 5.63
C ASN A 104 21.84 -8.29 5.71
N LYS A 105 20.96 -7.40 5.26
CA LYS A 105 19.53 -7.69 5.08
C LYS A 105 19.23 -8.11 3.64
N LEU A 106 18.18 -8.91 3.46
CA LEU A 106 17.72 -9.30 2.14
C LEU A 106 17.20 -8.07 1.40
N LEU A 107 17.81 -7.77 0.27
CA LEU A 107 17.35 -6.74 -0.67
C LEU A 107 16.59 -7.40 -1.81
N ILE A 108 15.49 -6.79 -2.21
CA ILE A 108 14.74 -7.19 -3.40
C ILE A 108 14.77 -6.03 -4.37
N SER A 109 14.97 -6.30 -5.66
CA SER A 109 14.83 -5.29 -6.70
C SER A 109 13.43 -5.35 -7.30
N PHE A 110 12.76 -4.21 -7.41
CA PHE A 110 11.46 -4.07 -8.07
C PHE A 110 11.39 -2.74 -8.81
N ASN A 111 11.07 -2.76 -10.11
CA ASN A 111 11.00 -1.56 -10.95
C ASN A 111 12.23 -0.64 -10.83
N ASN A 112 13.44 -1.21 -10.85
CA ASN A 112 14.71 -0.50 -10.66
C ASN A 112 14.87 0.22 -9.30
N ALA A 113 14.03 -0.09 -8.32
CA ALA A 113 14.17 0.35 -6.94
C ALA A 113 14.68 -0.78 -6.05
N THR A 114 15.33 -0.39 -4.96
CA THR A 114 15.77 -1.28 -3.90
C THR A 114 14.68 -1.35 -2.84
N CYS A 115 14.24 -2.56 -2.51
CA CYS A 115 13.16 -2.82 -1.58
C CYS A 115 13.65 -3.57 -0.34
N ARG A 116 13.17 -3.15 0.83
CA ARG A 116 13.46 -3.75 2.14
C ARG A 116 12.17 -4.02 2.89
N ARG A 117 12.18 -4.99 3.81
CA ARG A 117 11.05 -5.16 4.73
C ARG A 117 11.04 -4.00 5.72
N PRO A 118 9.88 -3.53 6.21
CA PRO A 118 9.83 -2.47 7.21
C PRO A 118 10.67 -2.78 8.46
N ALA A 119 10.75 -4.04 8.87
CA ALA A 119 11.55 -4.49 10.01
C ALA A 119 13.08 -4.36 9.82
N ASP A 120 13.55 -4.06 8.61
CA ASP A 120 14.97 -3.86 8.31
C ASP A 120 15.40 -2.39 8.43
N PHE A 121 14.47 -1.48 8.69
CA PHE A 121 14.77 -0.07 8.91
C PHE A 121 15.18 0.17 10.38
N PRO A 122 16.21 0.97 10.64
CA PRO A 122 16.60 1.31 12.00
C PRO A 122 15.51 2.10 12.70
N LEU A 123 14.93 1.53 13.76
CA LEU A 123 14.14 2.28 14.72
C LEU A 123 15.11 3.14 15.54
N LYS A 124 15.44 4.34 15.05
CA LYS A 124 15.96 5.40 15.93
C LYS A 124 14.73 5.91 16.71
N LEU A 125 14.54 5.37 17.93
CA LEU A 125 13.70 5.99 18.96
C LEU A 125 14.30 7.33 19.38
#